data_AF-A0AAV0NPU2-F1
#
_entry.id   AF-A0AAV0NPU2-F1
#
_cell.length_a   1.000
_cell.length_b   1.000
_cell.length_c   1.000
_cell.angle_alpha   90.00
_cell.angle_beta   90.00
_cell.angle_gamma   90.00
#
_symmetry.space_group_name_H-M   'P 1'
#
loop_
_entity.id
_entity.type
_entity.pdbx_description
1 polymer ?
#
loop_
_entity_poly.entity_id
_entity_poly.type
_entity_poly.pdbx_seq_one_letter_code
_entity_poly.pdbx_strand_id
1 'polypeptide(L)'
;MMGFEEQLIGVGVGLEEFTFPHSDPLVLELNRLQNLLKEKYRELGVSHGEIKGLRTADALKDKAIEELRIQMTRLDEKLRASENLIENKNLEIKKLVDEKKEALSAQHAAEATLRRVHANLKDDDSPPIQSLLAPLEAEIKMYKNEIAALQEDKKAMERLSKSKESALLEAETILKSALERVLIVEQVQNQNYELRRQIEICQEENRILEKTNRQKVVEVEKLSQTIGELEESVLASGEAANAVRDYKRQITELNDEKKTLERELARAKVSANRVATVAANEWKDENDRVMPVKQWLEERRLVQVDSVKY
;
A
#
# COMPACT_ATOMS: atom_id res chain seq x y z
N MET A 1 -1.57 43.01 -0.55
CA MET A 1 -2.86 42.45 -1.00
C MET A 1 -3.21 41.33 -0.05
N MET A 2 -4.33 41.25 0.66
CA MET A 2 -5.58 42.00 0.69
C MET A 2 -5.90 42.32 2.16
N GLY A 3 -6.51 43.49 2.39
CA GLY A 3 -7.01 43.89 3.71
C GLY A 3 -8.44 43.41 3.96
N PHE A 4 -8.84 43.43 5.22
CA PHE A 4 -10.23 43.49 5.62
C PHE A 4 -10.34 44.50 6.77
N GLU A 5 -10.92 45.65 6.44
CA GLU A 5 -11.51 46.60 7.38
C GLU A 5 -12.77 46.00 7.97
N GLU A 6 -13.01 46.23 9.26
CA GLU A 6 -14.35 46.23 9.82
C GLU A 6 -14.48 47.39 10.81
N GLN A 7 -15.38 48.31 10.49
CA GLN A 7 -15.70 49.50 11.28
C GLN A 7 -17.21 49.70 11.23
N LEU A 8 -17.89 49.69 12.39
CA LEU A 8 -19.21 50.28 12.70
C LEU A 8 -19.52 49.98 14.19
N ILE A 9 -19.20 50.87 15.13
CA ILE A 9 -20.00 51.99 15.71
C ILE A 9 -21.28 51.54 16.45
N GLY A 10 -21.40 51.88 17.74
CA GLY A 10 -22.70 51.88 18.46
C GLY A 10 -22.69 52.01 20.00
N VAL A 11 -22.36 53.21 20.50
CA VAL A 11 -22.85 53.93 21.73
C VAL A 11 -23.53 53.17 22.90
N GLY A 12 -23.10 53.45 24.14
CA GLY A 12 -23.95 53.29 25.34
C GLY A 12 -23.20 53.40 26.68
N VAL A 13 -23.57 54.38 27.51
CA VAL A 13 -22.88 54.88 28.71
C VAL A 13 -23.14 54.07 30.00
N GLY A 14 -22.09 53.87 30.80
CA GLY A 14 -22.10 54.04 32.27
C GLY A 14 -22.45 52.83 33.15
N LEU A 15 -21.47 52.32 33.91
CA LEU A 15 -21.43 52.29 35.40
C LEU A 15 -20.29 51.39 35.89
N GLU A 16 -19.46 51.96 36.76
CA GLU A 16 -18.73 51.36 37.88
C GLU A 16 -18.07 49.97 37.69
N GLU A 17 -16.79 50.03 37.33
CA GLU A 17 -15.65 49.48 38.08
C GLU A 17 -15.75 48.12 38.81
N PHE A 18 -14.80 47.27 38.42
CA PHE A 18 -14.33 46.02 39.04
C PHE A 18 -15.21 44.77 38.91
N THR A 19 -15.31 44.26 37.68
CA THR A 19 -15.37 42.81 37.48
C THR A 19 -14.00 42.35 37.00
N PHE A 20 -13.21 41.74 37.91
CA PHE A 20 -12.03 40.99 37.51
C PHE A 20 -12.46 39.98 36.44
N PRO A 21 -11.81 39.90 35.26
CA PRO A 21 -12.04 38.79 34.36
C PRO A 21 -11.41 37.58 35.02
N HIS A 22 -12.15 36.91 35.91
CA HIS A 22 -11.81 35.56 36.32
C HIS A 22 -11.94 34.70 35.07
N SER A 23 -10.85 34.63 34.33
CA SER A 23 -10.70 33.70 33.21
C SER A 23 -11.07 32.34 33.75
N ASP A 24 -12.05 31.69 33.11
CA ASP A 24 -12.50 30.36 33.47
C ASP A 24 -11.25 29.46 33.66
N PRO A 25 -11.07 28.85 34.84
CA PRO A 25 -9.93 27.96 35.12
C PRO A 25 -9.72 26.91 34.03
N LEU A 26 -10.78 26.46 33.38
CA LEU A 26 -10.71 25.52 32.25
C LEU A 26 -10.03 26.15 31.03
N VAL A 27 -10.31 27.41 30.72
CA VAL A 27 -9.70 28.14 29.60
C VAL A 27 -8.22 28.40 29.86
N LEU A 28 -7.82 28.68 31.10
CA LEU A 28 -6.42 28.84 31.48
C LEU A 28 -5.64 27.52 31.35
N GLU A 29 -6.21 26.42 31.85
CA GLU A 29 -5.56 25.11 31.74
C GLU A 29 -5.50 24.62 30.29
N LEU A 30 -6.53 24.89 29.48
CA LEU A 30 -6.53 24.55 28.06
C LEU A 30 -5.48 25.34 27.27
N ASN A 31 -5.32 26.63 27.56
CA ASN A 31 -4.23 27.45 27.01
C ASN A 31 -2.85 26.94 27.44
N ARG A 32 -2.69 26.55 28.72
CA ARG A 32 -1.44 25.97 29.24
C ARG A 32 -1.10 24.67 28.51
N LEU A 33 -2.05 23.75 28.37
CA LEU A 33 -1.88 22.49 27.66
C LEU A 33 -1.58 22.72 26.17
N GLN A 34 -2.23 23.68 25.52
CA GLN A 34 -1.96 24.03 24.14
C GLN A 34 -0.54 24.58 23.94
N ASN A 35 -0.05 25.41 24.86
CA ASN A 35 1.32 25.91 24.85
C ASN A 35 2.33 24.80 25.12
N LEU A 36 2.04 23.91 26.08
CA LEU A 36 2.88 22.73 26.36
C LEU A 36 2.97 21.82 25.13
N LEU A 37 1.85 21.60 24.44
CA LEU A 37 1.80 20.80 23.21
C LEU A 37 2.64 21.43 22.10
N LYS A 38 2.53 22.75 21.89
CA LYS A 38 3.37 23.48 20.91
C LYS A 38 4.85 23.37 21.24
N GLU A 39 5.22 23.51 22.51
CA GLU A 39 6.61 23.36 22.96
C GLU A 39 7.11 21.93 22.71
N LYS A 40 6.31 20.91 23.03
CA LYS A 40 6.66 19.51 22.76
C LYS A 40 6.81 19.21 21.27
N TYR A 41 5.98 19.81 20.41
CA TYR A 41 6.16 19.71 18.95
C TYR A 41 7.46 20.36 18.48
N ARG A 42 7.86 21.49 19.08
CA ARG A 42 9.13 22.15 18.78
C ARG A 42 10.32 21.29 19.21
N GLU A 43 10.32 20.79 20.44
CA GLU A 43 11.34 19.87 20.97
C GLU A 43 11.46 18.62 20.10
N LEU A 44 10.33 18.02 19.70
CA LEU A 44 10.31 16.85 18.80
C LEU A 44 10.97 17.17 17.45
N GLY A 45 10.72 18.36 16.90
CA GLY A 45 11.34 18.82 15.66
C GLY A 45 12.86 18.95 15.77
N VAL A 46 13.36 19.49 16.89
CA VAL A 46 14.80 19.59 17.17
C VAL A 46 15.43 18.21 17.29
N SER A 47 14.85 17.32 18.11
CA SER A 47 15.35 15.94 18.25
C SER A 47 15.32 15.17 16.93
N HIS A 48 14.29 15.39 16.09
CA HIS A 48 14.23 14.78 14.75
C HIS A 48 15.35 15.29 13.84
N GLY A 49 15.66 16.60 13.90
CA GLY A 49 16.78 17.21 13.20
C GLY A 49 18.13 16.64 13.64
N GLU A 50 18.34 16.50 14.95
CA GLU A 50 19.54 15.89 15.52
C GLU A 50 19.70 14.43 15.09
N ILE A 51 18.63 13.62 15.15
CA ILE A 51 18.65 12.23 14.67
C ILE A 51 19.05 12.16 13.20
N LYS A 52 18.51 13.05 12.36
CA LYS A 52 18.87 13.10 10.93
C LYS A 52 20.34 13.48 10.74
N GLY A 53 20.83 14.47 11.47
CA GLY A 53 22.23 14.88 11.46
C GLY A 53 23.17 13.75 11.88
N LEU A 54 22.86 13.07 12.98
CA LEU A 54 23.60 11.91 13.46
C LEU A 54 23.64 10.79 12.42
N ARG A 55 22.51 10.45 11.79
CA ARG A 55 22.47 9.45 10.70
C ARG A 55 23.37 9.81 9.52
N THR A 56 23.40 11.09 9.12
CA THR A 56 24.31 11.53 8.03
C THR A 56 25.78 11.47 8.44
N ALA A 57 26.09 11.82 9.69
CA ALA A 57 27.45 11.73 10.22
C ALA A 57 27.93 10.28 10.33
N ASP A 58 27.05 9.37 10.75
CA ASP A 58 27.34 7.93 10.82
C ASP A 58 27.65 7.36 9.44
N ALA A 59 26.82 7.68 8.44
CA ALA A 59 27.06 7.26 7.05
C ALA A 59 28.39 7.78 6.47
N LEU A 60 28.86 8.96 6.89
CA LEU A 60 30.18 9.47 6.50
C LEU A 60 31.31 8.74 7.24
N LYS A 61 31.13 8.41 8.52
CA LYS A 61 32.09 7.61 9.29
C LYS A 61 32.22 6.21 8.71
N ASP A 62 31.13 5.55 8.34
CA ASP A 62 31.16 4.22 7.73
C ASP A 62 31.96 4.22 6.42
N LYS A 63 31.78 5.24 5.58
CA LYS A 63 32.60 5.41 4.37
C LYS A 63 34.08 5.58 4.67
N ALA A 64 34.42 6.43 5.65
CA ALA A 64 35.81 6.64 6.05
C ALA A 64 36.43 5.37 6.65
N ILE A 65 35.66 4.59 7.42
CA ILE A 65 36.09 3.29 7.96
C ILE A 65 36.35 2.30 6.83
N GLU A 66 35.48 2.26 5.81
CA GLU A 66 35.67 1.36 4.67
C GLU A 66 36.91 1.73 3.85
N GLU A 67 37.12 3.02 3.58
CA GLU A 67 38.34 3.49 2.90
C GLU A 67 39.62 3.12 3.68
N LEU A 68 39.60 3.26 5.01
CA LEU A 68 40.72 2.86 5.86
C LEU A 68 40.92 1.34 5.87
N ARG A 69 39.85 0.53 5.85
CA ARG A 69 39.95 -0.94 5.72
C ARG A 69 40.59 -1.36 4.40
N ILE A 70 40.23 -0.70 3.30
CA ILE A 70 40.85 -0.94 1.97
C ILE A 70 42.34 -0.56 2.00
N GLN A 71 42.70 0.56 2.64
CA GLN A 71 44.11 0.93 2.75
C GLN A 71 44.91 -0.04 3.63
N MET A 72 44.32 -0.48 4.76
CA MET A 72 44.94 -1.43 5.68
C MET A 72 45.23 -2.77 4.98
N THR A 73 44.23 -3.33 4.29
CA THR A 73 44.39 -4.59 3.54
C THR A 73 45.48 -4.49 2.47
N ARG A 74 45.53 -3.37 1.72
CA ARG A 74 46.58 -3.11 0.74
C ARG A 74 47.99 -3.00 1.36
N LEU A 75 48.10 -2.43 2.56
CA LEU A 75 49.37 -2.34 3.28
C LEU A 75 49.81 -3.71 3.82
N ASP A 76 48.87 -4.49 4.35
CA ASP A 76 49.12 -5.85 4.83
C ASP A 76 49.62 -6.76 3.70
N GLU A 77 49.02 -6.68 2.51
CA GLU A 77 49.48 -7.43 1.33
C GLU A 77 50.91 -7.06 0.93
N LYS A 78 51.24 -5.76 0.92
CA LYS A 78 52.60 -5.28 0.64
C LYS A 78 53.60 -5.74 1.69
N LEU A 79 53.21 -5.71 2.96
CA LEU A 79 54.04 -6.17 4.06
C LEU A 79 54.35 -7.66 3.90
N ARG A 80 53.33 -8.51 3.70
CA ARG A 80 53.52 -9.95 3.48
C ARG A 80 54.42 -10.24 2.27
N ALA A 81 54.25 -9.50 1.17
CA ALA A 81 55.11 -9.66 -0.01
C ALA A 81 56.58 -9.30 0.31
N SER A 82 56.81 -8.24 1.09
CA SER A 82 58.16 -7.86 1.53
C SER A 82 58.76 -8.87 2.51
N GLU A 83 57.98 -9.39 3.45
CA GLU A 83 58.40 -10.43 4.41
C GLU A 83 58.84 -11.70 3.67
N ASN A 84 58.03 -12.18 2.73
CA ASN A 84 58.36 -13.34 1.90
C ASN A 84 59.64 -13.12 1.08
N LEU A 85 59.85 -11.90 0.55
CA LEU A 85 61.06 -11.56 -0.19
C LEU A 85 62.30 -11.61 0.70
N ILE A 86 62.21 -11.08 1.92
CA ILE A 86 63.30 -11.08 2.90
C ILE A 86 63.61 -12.52 3.34
N GLU A 87 62.59 -13.33 3.60
CA GLU A 87 62.76 -14.75 3.94
C GLU A 87 63.47 -15.52 2.83
N ASN A 88 63.05 -15.34 1.58
CA ASN A 88 63.70 -15.96 0.42
C ASN A 88 65.17 -15.54 0.29
N LYS A 89 65.49 -14.25 0.47
CA LYS A 89 66.88 -13.78 0.44
C LYS A 89 67.71 -14.35 1.59
N ASN A 90 67.13 -14.52 2.78
CA ASN A 90 67.84 -15.15 3.90
C ASN A 90 68.17 -16.63 3.61
N LEU A 91 67.25 -17.35 2.97
CA LEU A 91 67.51 -18.73 2.53
C LEU A 91 68.61 -18.79 1.46
N GLU A 92 68.62 -17.85 0.52
CA GLU A 92 69.68 -17.72 -0.49
C GLU A 92 71.04 -17.42 0.13
N ILE A 93 71.11 -16.49 1.09
CA ILE A 93 72.34 -16.18 1.85
C ILE A 93 72.85 -17.44 2.55
N LYS A 94 71.97 -18.22 3.20
CA LYS A 94 72.38 -19.45 3.87
C LYS A 94 72.98 -20.47 2.90
N LYS A 95 72.35 -20.68 1.74
CA LYS A 95 72.88 -21.54 0.68
C LYS A 95 74.26 -21.09 0.20
N LEU A 96 74.43 -19.79 -0.08
CA LEU A 96 75.71 -19.23 -0.51
C LEU A 96 76.81 -19.38 0.55
N VAL A 97 76.46 -19.30 1.83
CA VAL A 97 77.40 -19.54 2.94
C VAL A 97 77.85 -21.00 2.98
N ASP A 98 76.91 -21.93 2.82
CA ASP A 98 77.21 -23.36 2.80
C ASP A 98 78.07 -23.73 1.58
N GLU A 99 77.69 -23.25 0.39
CA GLU A 99 78.46 -23.41 -0.86
C GLU A 99 79.87 -22.83 -0.74
N LYS A 100 80.02 -21.64 -0.14
CA LYS A 100 81.34 -21.03 0.12
C LYS A 100 82.19 -21.92 1.03
N LYS A 101 81.60 -22.53 2.07
CA LYS A 101 82.30 -23.41 3.00
C LYS A 101 82.75 -24.69 2.31
N GLU A 102 81.89 -25.28 1.49
CA GLU A 102 82.21 -26.44 0.66
C GLU A 102 83.33 -26.13 -0.34
N ALA A 103 83.23 -25.00 -1.05
CA ALA A 103 84.24 -24.54 -1.99
C ALA A 103 85.60 -24.31 -1.32
N LEU A 104 85.63 -23.69 -0.13
CA LEU A 104 86.86 -23.54 0.67
C LEU A 104 87.44 -24.88 1.09
N SER A 105 86.59 -25.82 1.51
CA SER A 105 87.06 -27.17 1.87
C SER A 105 87.62 -27.91 0.65
N ALA A 106 86.97 -27.80 -0.50
CA ALA A 106 87.44 -28.37 -1.75
C ALA A 106 88.77 -27.75 -2.21
N GLN A 107 88.92 -26.43 -2.06
CA GLN A 107 90.16 -25.72 -2.33
C GLN A 107 91.31 -26.24 -1.45
N HIS A 108 91.10 -26.33 -0.13
CA HIS A 108 92.11 -26.86 0.78
C HIS A 108 92.49 -28.31 0.46
N ALA A 109 91.51 -29.15 0.09
CA ALA A 109 91.74 -30.53 -0.32
C ALA A 109 92.53 -30.62 -1.64
N ALA A 110 92.21 -29.77 -2.62
CA ALA A 110 92.94 -29.68 -3.88
C ALA A 110 94.39 -29.20 -3.65
N GLU A 111 94.61 -28.18 -2.81
CA GLU A 111 95.95 -27.73 -2.44
C GLU A 111 96.75 -28.81 -1.70
N ALA A 112 96.13 -29.54 -0.78
CA ALA A 112 96.79 -30.64 -0.08
C ALA A 112 97.15 -31.80 -1.04
N THR A 113 96.32 -32.05 -2.06
CA THR A 113 96.61 -33.03 -3.11
C THR A 113 97.75 -32.55 -4.01
N LEU A 114 97.76 -31.27 -4.42
CA LEU A 114 98.87 -30.70 -5.18
C LEU A 114 100.19 -30.75 -4.40
N ARG A 115 100.19 -30.43 -3.10
CA ARG A 115 101.38 -30.58 -2.24
C ARG A 115 101.86 -32.03 -2.18
N ARG A 116 100.95 -33.00 -2.05
CA ARG A 116 101.26 -34.44 -2.08
C ARG A 116 101.81 -34.91 -3.42
N VAL A 117 101.20 -34.51 -4.54
CA VAL A 117 101.69 -34.84 -5.89
C VAL A 117 103.07 -34.22 -6.12
N HIS A 118 103.25 -32.94 -5.77
CA HIS A 118 104.56 -32.28 -5.85
C HIS A 118 105.64 -32.94 -4.97
N ALA A 119 105.26 -33.53 -3.82
CA ALA A 119 106.18 -34.28 -2.96
C ALA A 119 106.46 -35.69 -3.49
N ASN A 120 105.44 -36.40 -3.99
CA ASN A 120 105.55 -37.75 -4.55
C ASN A 120 106.23 -37.77 -5.93
N LEU A 121 106.28 -36.65 -6.65
CA LEU A 121 107.11 -36.49 -7.86
C LEU A 121 108.62 -36.66 -7.59
N LYS A 122 109.06 -36.72 -6.31
CA LYS A 122 110.45 -36.99 -5.94
C LYS A 122 110.76 -38.46 -5.63
N ASP A 123 109.75 -39.30 -5.39
CA ASP A 123 109.92 -40.72 -5.08
C ASP A 123 108.83 -41.50 -5.83
N ASP A 124 109.16 -41.92 -7.05
CA ASP A 124 108.21 -42.57 -7.96
C ASP A 124 108.33 -44.10 -7.90
N ASP A 125 107.43 -44.72 -7.14
CA ASP A 125 107.07 -46.14 -7.19
C ASP A 125 105.53 -46.27 -7.16
N SER A 126 104.86 -45.59 -8.08
CA SER A 126 103.40 -45.57 -8.13
C SER A 126 102.82 -46.86 -8.78
N PRO A 127 101.77 -47.47 -8.19
CA PRO A 127 101.21 -48.73 -8.66
C PRO A 127 100.53 -48.59 -10.03
N PRO A 128 100.32 -49.70 -10.76
CA PRO A 128 99.76 -49.67 -12.11
C PRO A 128 98.41 -48.96 -12.15
N ILE A 129 98.30 -47.97 -13.03
CA ILE A 129 97.14 -47.08 -13.23
C ILE A 129 95.82 -47.85 -13.37
N GLN A 130 95.85 -49.06 -13.96
CA GLN A 130 94.69 -49.93 -14.12
C GLN A 130 93.97 -50.28 -12.81
N SER A 131 94.73 -50.49 -11.72
CA SER A 131 94.20 -50.89 -10.40
C SER A 131 93.36 -49.77 -9.75
N LEU A 132 93.67 -48.51 -10.10
CA LEU A 132 92.97 -47.33 -9.62
C LEU A 132 91.76 -46.99 -10.49
N LEU A 133 91.78 -47.38 -11.77
CA LEU A 133 90.70 -47.12 -12.74
C LEU A 133 89.47 -48.02 -12.54
N ALA A 134 89.65 -49.30 -12.22
CA ALA A 134 88.54 -50.26 -12.18
C ALA A 134 87.39 -49.90 -11.20
N PRO A 135 87.65 -49.41 -9.97
CA PRO A 135 86.57 -48.96 -9.07
C PRO A 135 85.80 -47.74 -9.62
N LEU A 136 86.51 -46.79 -10.24
CA LEU A 136 85.91 -45.60 -10.84
C LEU A 136 85.03 -45.96 -12.05
N GLU A 137 85.46 -46.93 -12.87
CA GLU A 137 84.65 -47.46 -13.97
C GLU A 137 83.36 -48.12 -13.48
N ALA A 138 83.41 -48.85 -12.35
CA ALA A 138 82.24 -49.45 -11.72
C ALA A 138 81.28 -48.39 -11.14
N GLU A 139 81.79 -47.35 -10.48
CA GLU A 139 81.00 -46.21 -10.00
C GLU A 139 80.32 -45.46 -11.16
N ILE A 140 81.05 -45.18 -12.26
CA ILE A 140 80.48 -44.57 -13.46
C ILE A 140 79.33 -45.42 -14.01
N LYS A 141 79.47 -46.75 -13.99
CA LYS A 141 78.40 -47.67 -14.43
C LYS A 141 77.20 -47.62 -13.49
N MET A 142 77.40 -47.56 -12.18
CA MET A 142 76.29 -47.39 -11.23
C MET A 142 75.56 -46.06 -11.44
N TYR A 143 76.28 -44.94 -11.52
CA TYR A 143 75.65 -43.63 -11.73
C TYR A 143 74.90 -43.56 -13.05
N LYS A 144 75.37 -44.23 -14.11
CA LYS A 144 74.62 -44.35 -15.37
C LYS A 144 73.27 -45.07 -15.19
N ASN A 145 73.25 -46.16 -14.41
CA ASN A 145 72.02 -46.88 -14.11
C ASN A 145 71.06 -46.05 -13.24
N GLU A 146 71.60 -45.34 -12.25
CA GLU A 146 70.82 -44.44 -11.40
C GLU A 146 70.21 -43.28 -12.20
N ILE A 147 70.98 -42.67 -13.11
CA ILE A 147 70.47 -41.65 -14.04
C ILE A 147 69.33 -42.19 -14.90
N ALA A 148 69.43 -43.43 -15.38
CA ALA A 148 68.37 -44.05 -16.18
C ALA A 148 67.08 -44.26 -15.36
N ALA A 149 67.19 -44.74 -14.12
CA ALA A 149 66.05 -44.90 -13.22
C ALA A 149 65.38 -43.55 -12.90
N LEU A 150 66.17 -42.52 -12.57
CA LEU A 150 65.67 -41.16 -12.31
C LEU A 150 64.98 -40.56 -13.54
N GLN A 151 65.43 -40.88 -14.76
CA GLN A 151 64.77 -40.45 -15.99
C GLN A 151 63.41 -41.12 -16.20
N GLU A 152 63.26 -42.39 -15.83
CA GLU A 152 61.96 -43.08 -15.87
C GLU A 152 60.99 -42.51 -14.84
N ASP A 153 61.47 -42.29 -13.61
CA ASP A 153 60.68 -41.66 -12.54
C ASP A 153 60.22 -40.25 -12.92
N LYS A 154 61.10 -39.44 -13.51
CA LYS A 154 60.73 -38.12 -14.06
C LYS A 154 59.59 -38.23 -15.07
N LYS A 155 59.67 -39.17 -16.02
CA LYS A 155 58.59 -39.39 -17.00
C LYS A 155 57.30 -39.87 -16.35
N ALA A 156 57.37 -40.72 -15.32
CA ALA A 156 56.20 -41.16 -14.56
C ALA A 156 55.53 -39.98 -13.84
N MET A 157 56.33 -39.12 -13.20
CA MET A 157 55.86 -37.89 -12.55
C MET A 157 55.21 -36.91 -13.53
N GLU A 158 55.78 -36.72 -14.73
CA GLU A 158 55.18 -35.89 -15.77
C GLU A 158 53.82 -36.41 -16.25
N ARG A 159 53.67 -37.74 -16.41
CA ARG A 159 52.37 -38.35 -16.76
C ARG A 159 51.34 -38.14 -15.64
N LEU A 160 51.75 -38.33 -14.39
CA LEU A 160 50.88 -38.12 -13.24
C LEU A 160 50.45 -36.64 -13.12
N SER A 161 51.36 -35.69 -13.34
CA SER A 161 51.04 -34.25 -13.34
C SER A 161 49.96 -33.93 -14.38
N LYS A 162 50.15 -34.37 -15.63
CA LYS A 162 49.17 -34.18 -16.71
C LYS A 162 47.80 -34.78 -16.40
N SER A 163 47.79 -35.98 -15.81
CA SER A 163 46.54 -36.62 -15.39
C SER A 163 45.83 -35.82 -14.29
N LYS A 164 46.57 -35.29 -13.30
CA LYS A 164 46.00 -34.46 -12.23
C LYS A 164 45.50 -33.12 -12.74
N GLU A 165 46.23 -32.48 -13.65
CA GLU A 165 45.82 -31.23 -14.31
C GLU A 165 44.51 -31.43 -15.09
N SER A 166 44.37 -32.54 -15.82
CA SER A 166 43.12 -32.88 -16.52
C SER A 166 41.95 -33.08 -15.55
N ALA A 167 42.16 -33.78 -14.44
CA ALA A 167 41.13 -34.00 -13.43
C ALA A 167 40.72 -32.69 -12.72
N LEU A 168 41.67 -31.78 -12.49
CA LEU A 168 41.40 -30.46 -11.92
C LEU A 168 40.56 -29.60 -12.88
N LEU A 169 40.86 -29.60 -14.17
CA LEU A 169 40.07 -28.90 -15.20
C LEU A 169 38.62 -29.42 -15.27
N GLU A 170 38.43 -30.73 -15.17
CA GLU A 170 37.10 -31.33 -15.15
C GLU A 170 36.33 -30.94 -13.87
N ALA A 171 36.98 -31.00 -12.71
CA ALA A 171 36.40 -30.57 -11.44
C ALA A 171 36.02 -29.07 -11.46
N GLU A 172 36.86 -28.22 -12.04
CA GLU A 172 36.57 -26.79 -12.21
C GLU A 172 35.34 -26.57 -13.10
N THR A 173 35.21 -27.33 -14.18
CA THR A 173 34.05 -27.26 -15.08
C THR A 173 32.76 -27.65 -14.36
N ILE A 174 32.80 -28.72 -13.56
CA ILE A 174 31.67 -29.16 -12.72
C ILE A 174 31.30 -28.08 -11.71
N LEU A 175 32.30 -27.48 -11.04
CA LEU A 175 32.10 -26.44 -10.05
C LEU A 175 31.43 -25.19 -10.66
N LYS A 176 31.88 -24.75 -11.84
CA LYS A 176 31.26 -23.62 -12.56
C LYS A 176 29.80 -23.90 -12.89
N SER A 177 29.50 -25.09 -13.42
CA SER A 177 28.12 -25.52 -13.69
C SER A 177 27.26 -25.61 -12.42
N ALA A 178 27.83 -26.00 -11.29
CA ALA A 178 27.12 -26.03 -10.01
C ALA A 178 26.83 -24.61 -9.51
N LEU A 179 27.79 -23.68 -9.65
CA LEU A 179 27.63 -22.29 -9.25
C LEU A 179 26.54 -21.58 -10.07
N GLU A 180 26.50 -21.78 -11.39
CA GLU A 180 25.43 -21.26 -12.24
C GLU A 180 24.05 -21.78 -11.82
N ARG A 181 23.95 -23.07 -11.47
CA ARG A 181 22.69 -23.66 -10.97
C ARG A 181 22.25 -23.03 -9.64
N VAL A 182 23.17 -22.76 -8.73
CA VAL A 182 22.86 -22.09 -7.45
C VAL A 182 22.30 -20.68 -7.69
N LEU A 183 22.90 -19.90 -8.59
CA LEU A 183 22.41 -18.56 -8.94
C LEU A 183 20.97 -18.59 -9.51
N ILE A 184 20.67 -19.56 -10.37
CA ILE A 184 19.31 -19.73 -10.91
C ILE A 184 18.32 -20.07 -9.79
N VAL A 185 18.70 -20.95 -8.87
CA VAL A 185 17.85 -21.31 -7.72
C VAL A 185 17.57 -20.09 -6.85
N GLU A 186 18.57 -19.26 -6.57
CA GLU A 186 18.41 -18.03 -5.80
C GLU A 186 17.45 -17.05 -6.51
N GLN A 187 17.59 -16.87 -7.82
CA GLN A 187 16.68 -16.04 -8.61
C GLN A 187 15.22 -16.54 -8.53
N VAL A 188 15.02 -17.84 -8.67
CA VAL A 188 13.68 -18.46 -8.59
C VAL A 188 13.11 -18.37 -7.16
N GLN A 189 13.94 -18.47 -6.13
CA GLN A 189 13.51 -18.27 -4.74
C GLN A 189 13.05 -16.83 -4.50
N ASN A 190 13.79 -15.85 -5.02
CA ASN A 190 13.41 -14.44 -4.93
C ASN A 190 12.08 -14.16 -5.66
N GLN A 191 11.88 -14.74 -6.85
CA GLN A 191 10.61 -14.65 -7.57
C GLN A 191 9.46 -15.31 -6.79
N ASN A 192 9.69 -16.46 -6.18
CA ASN A 192 8.69 -17.14 -5.34
C ASN A 192 8.30 -16.30 -4.12
N TYR A 193 9.24 -15.62 -3.49
CA TYR A 193 8.96 -14.73 -2.36
C TYR A 193 8.06 -13.57 -2.78
N GLU A 194 8.37 -12.92 -3.91
CA GLU A 194 7.56 -11.81 -4.42
C GLU A 194 6.15 -12.27 -4.85
N LEU A 195 6.02 -13.43 -5.50
CA LEU A 195 4.72 -13.99 -5.85
C LEU A 195 3.87 -14.32 -4.61
N ARG A 196 4.47 -14.86 -3.54
CA ARG A 196 3.77 -15.09 -2.27
C ARG A 196 3.24 -13.79 -1.67
N ARG A 197 4.08 -12.74 -1.66
CA ARG A 197 3.67 -11.41 -1.21
C ARG A 197 2.52 -10.85 -2.03
N GLN A 198 2.54 -11.01 -3.35
CA GLN A 198 1.43 -10.58 -4.22
C GLN A 198 0.14 -11.35 -3.93
N ILE A 199 0.22 -12.66 -3.69
CA ILE A 199 -0.94 -13.47 -3.30
C ILE A 199 -1.54 -12.97 -1.98
N GLU A 200 -0.71 -12.65 -0.99
CA GLU A 200 -1.17 -12.09 0.30
C GLU A 200 -1.89 -10.75 0.12
N ILE A 201 -1.35 -9.86 -0.73
CA ILE A 201 -1.98 -8.57 -1.06
C ILE A 201 -3.35 -8.81 -1.72
N CYS A 202 -3.42 -9.65 -2.75
CA CYS A 202 -4.68 -9.95 -3.43
C CYS A 202 -5.71 -10.60 -2.50
N GLN A 203 -5.28 -11.42 -1.54
CA GLN A 203 -6.18 -11.99 -0.54
C GLN A 203 -6.77 -10.93 0.38
N GLU A 204 -5.97 -9.96 0.84
CA GLU A 204 -6.47 -8.87 1.68
C GLU A 204 -7.37 -7.91 0.89
N GLU A 205 -7.03 -7.61 -0.36
CA GLU A 205 -7.89 -6.82 -1.26
C GLU A 205 -9.27 -7.48 -1.44
N ASN A 206 -9.30 -8.79 -1.70
CA ASN A 206 -10.55 -9.55 -1.80
C ASN A 206 -11.34 -9.51 -0.48
N ARG A 207 -10.66 -9.63 0.66
CA ARG A 207 -11.29 -9.54 1.99
C ARG A 207 -11.95 -8.17 2.21
N ILE A 208 -11.32 -7.10 1.76
CA ILE A 208 -11.88 -5.74 1.82
C ILE A 208 -13.08 -5.62 0.88
N LEU A 209 -12.95 -6.08 -0.37
CA LEU A 209 -14.02 -6.05 -1.37
C LEU A 209 -15.26 -6.82 -0.91
N GLU A 210 -15.10 -7.99 -0.30
CA GLU A 210 -16.21 -8.78 0.27
C GLU A 210 -16.94 -8.02 1.38
N LYS A 211 -16.21 -7.37 2.29
CA LYS A 211 -16.82 -6.55 3.36
C LYS A 211 -17.62 -5.39 2.78
N THR A 212 -17.05 -4.67 1.79
CA THR A 212 -17.73 -3.56 1.12
C THR A 212 -18.95 -4.04 0.34
N ASN A 213 -18.85 -5.16 -0.38
CA ASN A 213 -19.97 -5.72 -1.12
C ASN A 213 -21.12 -6.11 -0.17
N ARG A 214 -20.80 -6.76 0.96
CA ARG A 214 -21.79 -7.11 1.98
C ARG A 214 -22.49 -5.88 2.55
N GLN A 215 -21.77 -4.79 2.81
CA GLN A 215 -22.37 -3.52 3.25
C GLN A 215 -23.33 -2.96 2.20
N LYS A 216 -22.92 -2.92 0.92
CA LYS A 216 -23.77 -2.45 -0.17
C LYS A 216 -25.02 -3.29 -0.35
N VAL A 217 -24.92 -4.61 -0.21
CA VAL A 217 -26.10 -5.50 -0.26
C VAL A 217 -27.09 -5.12 0.83
N VAL A 218 -26.63 -4.90 2.07
CA VAL A 218 -27.49 -4.47 3.18
C VAL A 218 -28.13 -3.09 2.92
N GLU A 219 -27.40 -2.15 2.31
CA GLU A 219 -27.96 -0.85 1.92
C GLU A 219 -29.04 -0.99 0.84
N VAL A 220 -28.81 -1.84 -0.17
CA VAL A 220 -29.79 -2.14 -1.22
C VAL A 220 -31.04 -2.80 -0.64
N GLU A 221 -30.90 -3.74 0.31
CA GLU A 221 -32.02 -4.35 1.01
C GLU A 221 -32.85 -3.31 1.77
N LYS A 222 -32.22 -2.38 2.48
CA LYS A 222 -32.91 -1.28 3.18
C LYS A 222 -33.65 -0.36 2.22
N LEU A 223 -33.00 0.05 1.12
CA LEU A 223 -33.66 0.88 0.12
C LEU A 223 -34.84 0.16 -0.53
N SER A 224 -34.71 -1.14 -0.79
CA SER A 224 -35.78 -1.96 -1.34
C SER A 224 -36.97 -2.04 -0.39
N GLN A 225 -36.72 -2.17 0.93
CA GLN A 225 -37.77 -2.09 1.95
C GLN A 225 -38.46 -0.72 1.94
N THR A 226 -37.70 0.38 1.93
CA THR A 226 -38.29 1.74 1.89
C THR A 226 -39.11 1.97 0.63
N ILE A 227 -38.68 1.44 -0.53
CA ILE A 227 -39.47 1.50 -1.76
C ILE A 227 -40.82 0.78 -1.58
N GLY A 228 -40.83 -0.42 -1.02
CA GLY A 228 -42.07 -1.16 -0.74
C GLY A 228 -43.02 -0.40 0.19
N GLU A 229 -42.50 0.19 1.27
CA GLU A 229 -43.30 1.03 2.19
C GLU A 229 -43.90 2.26 1.49
N LEU A 230 -43.16 2.88 0.57
CA LEU A 230 -43.65 4.01 -0.23
C LEU A 230 -44.69 3.58 -1.26
N GLU A 231 -44.51 2.43 -1.91
CA GLU A 231 -45.49 1.85 -2.84
C GLU A 231 -46.83 1.58 -2.14
N GLU A 232 -46.81 1.01 -0.93
CA GLU A 232 -48.01 0.81 -0.11
C GLU A 232 -48.70 2.14 0.25
N SER A 233 -47.91 3.16 0.63
CA SER A 233 -48.43 4.50 0.93
C SER A 233 -49.08 5.17 -0.29
N VAL A 234 -48.49 5.00 -1.48
CA VAL A 234 -49.05 5.49 -2.74
C VAL A 234 -50.36 4.78 -3.08
N LEU A 235 -50.42 3.45 -2.91
CA LEU A 235 -51.66 2.69 -3.11
C LEU A 235 -52.77 3.16 -2.16
N ALA A 236 -52.47 3.31 -0.87
CA ALA A 236 -53.42 3.81 0.12
C ALA A 236 -53.89 5.25 -0.19
N SER A 237 -52.98 6.12 -0.66
CA SER A 237 -53.32 7.47 -1.13
C SER A 237 -54.24 7.43 -2.35
N GLY A 238 -54.01 6.51 -3.29
CA GLY A 238 -54.87 6.27 -4.44
C GLY A 238 -56.29 5.84 -4.06
N GLU A 239 -56.42 4.93 -3.10
CA GLU A 239 -57.71 4.51 -2.53
C GLU A 239 -58.46 5.68 -1.88
N ALA A 240 -57.77 6.47 -1.05
CA ALA A 240 -58.34 7.65 -0.41
C ALA A 240 -58.80 8.69 -1.46
N ALA A 241 -58.00 8.93 -2.51
CA ALA A 241 -58.36 9.83 -3.60
C ALA A 241 -59.60 9.35 -4.36
N ASN A 242 -59.75 8.04 -4.58
CA ASN A 242 -60.94 7.46 -5.20
C ASN A 242 -62.17 7.62 -4.31
N ALA A 243 -62.07 7.35 -3.01
CA ALA A 243 -63.16 7.59 -2.06
C ALA A 243 -63.61 9.07 -2.07
N VAL A 244 -62.66 10.02 -2.09
CA VAL A 244 -62.98 11.45 -2.19
C VAL A 244 -63.72 11.78 -3.49
N ARG A 245 -63.34 11.20 -4.63
CA ARG A 245 -64.06 11.38 -5.90
C ARG A 245 -65.48 10.82 -5.83
N ASP A 246 -65.67 9.64 -5.24
CA ASP A 246 -66.99 9.03 -5.09
C ASP A 246 -67.91 9.86 -4.18
N TYR A 247 -67.41 10.33 -3.03
CA TYR A 247 -68.19 11.23 -2.17
C TYR A 247 -68.53 12.55 -2.86
N LYS A 248 -67.60 13.13 -3.63
CA LYS A 248 -67.89 14.33 -4.44
C LYS A 248 -69.02 14.08 -5.44
N ARG A 249 -69.02 12.93 -6.13
CA ARG A 249 -70.10 12.53 -7.05
C ARG A 249 -71.43 12.41 -6.31
N GLN A 250 -71.46 11.71 -5.18
CA GLN A 250 -72.67 11.56 -4.36
C GLN A 250 -73.21 12.91 -3.88
N ILE A 251 -72.33 13.83 -3.46
CA ILE A 251 -72.73 15.20 -3.06
C ILE A 251 -73.35 15.95 -4.24
N THR A 252 -72.79 15.83 -5.45
CA THR A 252 -73.37 16.48 -6.64
C THR A 252 -74.75 15.92 -6.98
N GLU A 253 -74.92 14.60 -6.92
CA GLU A 253 -76.20 13.91 -7.14
C GLU A 253 -77.25 14.37 -6.11
N LEU A 254 -76.92 14.31 -4.81
CA LEU A 254 -77.81 14.75 -3.73
C LEU A 254 -78.15 16.25 -3.83
N ASN A 255 -77.22 17.08 -4.29
CA ASN A 255 -77.49 18.50 -4.47
C ASN A 255 -78.45 18.75 -5.63
N ASP A 256 -78.38 17.96 -6.70
CA ASP A 256 -79.34 18.05 -7.81
C ASP A 256 -80.71 17.52 -7.41
N GLU A 257 -80.79 16.43 -6.65
CA GLU A 257 -82.02 15.95 -6.00
C GLU A 257 -82.61 16.98 -5.02
N LYS A 258 -81.77 17.63 -4.21
CA LYS A 258 -82.21 18.70 -3.33
C LYS A 258 -82.83 19.84 -4.14
N LYS A 259 -82.21 20.27 -5.24
CA LYS A 259 -82.78 21.31 -6.11
C LYS A 259 -84.09 20.87 -6.76
N THR A 260 -84.26 19.59 -7.15
CA THR A 260 -85.54 19.12 -7.70
C THR A 260 -86.62 19.11 -6.62
N LEU A 261 -86.32 18.60 -5.42
CA LEU A 261 -87.22 18.62 -4.27
C LEU A 261 -87.57 20.04 -3.81
N GLU A 262 -86.62 20.98 -3.82
CA GLU A 262 -86.89 22.39 -3.51
C GLU A 262 -87.87 23.01 -4.52
N ARG A 263 -87.73 22.69 -5.81
CA ARG A 263 -88.69 23.13 -6.84
C ARG A 263 -90.06 22.49 -6.65
N GLU A 264 -90.12 21.21 -6.30
CA GLU A 264 -91.36 20.51 -5.99
C GLU A 264 -92.05 21.08 -4.75
N LEU A 265 -91.29 21.32 -3.68
CA LEU A 265 -91.77 21.95 -2.46
C LEU A 265 -92.31 23.36 -2.75
N ALA A 266 -91.63 24.14 -3.58
CA ALA A 266 -92.12 25.46 -4.00
C ALA A 266 -93.45 25.35 -4.76
N ARG A 267 -93.58 24.40 -5.71
CA ARG A 267 -94.84 24.13 -6.43
C ARG A 267 -95.96 23.68 -5.48
N ALA A 268 -95.65 22.80 -4.52
CA ALA A 268 -96.59 22.33 -3.52
C ALA A 268 -97.04 23.47 -2.59
N LYS A 269 -96.13 24.33 -2.12
CA LYS A 269 -96.43 25.53 -1.33
C LYS A 269 -97.36 26.48 -2.07
N VAL A 270 -97.11 26.75 -3.35
CA VAL A 270 -98.00 27.59 -4.17
C VAL A 270 -99.38 26.95 -4.30
N SER A 271 -99.45 25.64 -4.53
CA SER A 271 -100.71 24.91 -4.65
C SER A 271 -101.48 24.89 -3.32
N ALA A 272 -100.81 24.65 -2.20
CA ALA A 272 -101.38 24.70 -0.86
C ALA A 272 -101.87 26.11 -0.50
N ASN A 273 -101.09 27.16 -0.80
CA ASN A 273 -101.52 28.55 -0.60
C ASN A 273 -102.76 28.89 -1.44
N ARG A 274 -102.86 28.39 -2.69
CA ARG A 274 -104.06 28.56 -3.52
C ARG A 274 -105.28 27.89 -2.87
N VAL A 275 -105.15 26.64 -2.42
CA VAL A 275 -106.23 25.91 -1.73
C VAL A 275 -106.63 26.63 -0.44
N ALA A 276 -105.66 27.03 0.38
CA ALA A 276 -105.92 27.77 1.62
C ALA A 276 -106.62 29.11 1.35
N THR A 277 -106.26 29.83 0.28
CA THR A 277 -106.93 31.08 -0.13
C THR A 277 -108.37 30.82 -0.57
N VAL A 278 -108.62 29.76 -1.34
CA VAL A 278 -109.98 29.35 -1.73
C VAL A 278 -110.81 28.98 -0.51
N ALA A 279 -110.30 28.10 0.37
CA ALA A 279 -110.98 27.70 1.60
C ALA A 279 -111.26 28.88 2.54
N ALA A 280 -110.28 29.78 2.72
CA ALA A 280 -110.46 30.99 3.52
C ALA A 280 -111.53 31.94 2.93
N ASN A 281 -111.68 31.97 1.61
CA ASN A 281 -112.70 32.78 0.94
C ASN A 281 -114.10 32.16 1.06
N GLU A 282 -114.21 30.82 1.05
CA GLU A 282 -115.47 30.09 1.28
C GLU A 282 -116.02 30.28 2.70
N TRP A 283 -115.13 30.48 3.68
CA TRP A 283 -115.46 30.71 5.09
C TRP A 283 -115.87 32.15 5.43
N LYS A 284 -115.92 33.08 4.46
CA LYS A 284 -116.41 34.44 4.67
C LYS A 284 -117.94 34.54 4.51
N ASP A 285 -118.55 35.48 5.24
CA ASP A 285 -119.97 35.85 5.11
C ASP A 285 -120.30 36.34 3.69
N GLU A 286 -121.55 36.19 3.24
CA GLU A 286 -121.97 36.39 1.85
C GLU A 286 -121.57 37.77 1.25
N ASN A 287 -121.50 38.82 2.09
CA ASN A 287 -121.11 40.17 1.68
C ASN A 287 -119.60 40.37 1.46
N ASP A 288 -118.73 39.50 2.00
CA ASP A 288 -117.27 39.65 2.01
C ASP A 288 -116.53 38.63 1.11
N ARG A 289 -117.27 37.77 0.40
CA ARG A 289 -116.72 36.78 -0.53
C ARG A 289 -116.19 37.43 -1.80
N VAL A 290 -114.91 37.20 -2.10
CA VAL A 290 -114.26 37.75 -3.30
C VAL A 290 -114.27 36.69 -4.39
N MET A 291 -115.05 36.88 -5.46
CA MET A 291 -115.12 35.92 -6.56
C MET A 291 -113.85 35.95 -7.43
N PRO A 292 -113.26 34.80 -7.81
CA PRO A 292 -112.14 34.75 -8.74
C PRO A 292 -112.46 35.49 -10.06
N VAL A 293 -111.53 36.34 -10.53
CA VAL A 293 -111.74 37.22 -11.71
C VAL A 293 -112.19 36.46 -12.97
N LYS A 294 -111.72 35.22 -13.19
CA LYS A 294 -112.21 34.39 -14.30
C LYS A 294 -113.69 34.02 -14.16
N GLN A 295 -114.11 33.57 -12.99
CA GLN A 295 -115.53 33.28 -12.71
C GLN A 295 -116.37 34.56 -12.82
N TRP A 296 -115.87 35.68 -12.31
CA TRP A 296 -116.53 36.98 -12.44
C TRP A 296 -116.68 37.44 -13.89
N LEU A 297 -115.67 37.24 -14.75
CA LEU A 297 -115.75 37.53 -16.19
C LEU A 297 -116.70 36.55 -16.92
N GLU A 298 -116.72 35.27 -16.55
CA GLU A 298 -117.62 34.26 -17.14
C GLU A 298 -119.09 34.54 -16.77
N GLU A 299 -119.36 34.88 -15.51
CA GLU A 299 -120.67 35.32 -15.03
C GLU A 299 -121.07 36.65 -15.66
N ARG A 300 -120.16 37.62 -15.78
CA ARG A 300 -120.43 38.85 -16.54
C ARG A 300 -120.65 38.59 -18.03
N ARG A 301 -119.98 37.61 -18.64
CA ARG A 301 -120.22 37.20 -20.03
C ARG A 301 -121.61 36.59 -20.17
N LEU A 302 -122.04 35.74 -19.23
CA LEU A 302 -123.41 35.20 -19.20
C LEU A 302 -124.43 36.34 -19.06
N VAL A 303 -124.22 37.28 -18.13
CA VAL A 303 -125.08 38.45 -17.95
C VAL A 303 -125.07 39.37 -19.19
N GLN A 304 -123.94 39.55 -19.88
CA GLN A 304 -123.87 40.32 -21.13
C GLN A 304 -124.52 39.61 -22.32
N VAL A 305 -124.49 38.28 -22.40
CA VAL A 305 -125.21 37.51 -23.41
C VAL A 305 -126.73 37.57 -23.18
N ASP A 306 -127.16 37.63 -21.92
CA ASP A 306 -128.56 37.83 -21.56
C ASP A 306 -129.04 39.28 -21.74
N SER A 307 -128.12 40.26 -21.80
CA SER A 307 -128.43 41.69 -21.98
C SER A 307 -128.40 42.17 -23.44
N VAL A 308 -128.22 41.29 -24.43
CA VAL A 308 -128.24 41.61 -25.88
C VAL A 308 -129.47 40.99 -26.59
N LYS A 309 -130.41 40.43 -25.84
CA LYS A 309 -131.77 40.16 -26.32
C LYS A 309 -132.72 41.10 -25.57
N TYR A 310 -133.39 41.97 -26.33
CA TYR A 310 -134.35 43.02 -25.97
C TYR A 310 -133.78 44.43 -25.83
#